data_AF-A0A368F3B5-F1
#
_entry.id   AF-A0A368F3B5-F1
#
_cell.length_a   1.000
_cell.length_b   1.000
_cell.length_c   1.000
_cell.angle_alpha   90.00
_cell.angle_beta   90.00
_cell.angle_gamma   90.00
#
_symmetry.space_group_name_H-M   'P 1'
#
loop_
_entity.id
_entity.type
_entity.pdbx_description
1 polymer ?
#
loop_
_entity_poly.entity_id
_entity_poly.type
_entity_poly.pdbx_seq_one_letter_code
_entity_poly.pdbx_strand_id
1 'polypeptide(L)'
;MIRRRLVSRKTASFSLQHKFQDKENGRTGPVYTSISVNELLSSIVTSVIYGCIGAARKGNDIPRVTTLSNTLDLIDSYRYLFINLVILVNSFLWIRSQKRVFINRANGDEYFQQLETAWT
;
A
#
# COMPACT_ATOMS: atom_id res chain seq x y z
N MET A 1 30.51 -21.09 26.24
CA MET A 1 29.68 -19.87 26.47
C MET A 1 29.39 -19.06 25.19
N ILE A 2 30.36 -18.89 24.29
CA ILE A 2 30.22 -18.08 23.05
C ILE A 2 29.11 -18.58 22.10
N ARG A 3 28.95 -19.90 21.95
CA ARG A 3 27.93 -20.52 21.08
C ARG A 3 26.48 -20.20 21.50
N ARG A 4 26.18 -20.11 22.81
CA ARG A 4 24.85 -19.75 23.33
C ARG A 4 24.51 -18.28 23.06
N ARG A 5 25.49 -17.37 23.14
CA ARG A 5 25.30 -15.95 22.79
C ARG A 5 25.00 -15.74 21.31
N LEU A 6 25.66 -16.49 20.42
CA LEU A 6 25.40 -16.45 18.97
C LEU A 6 24.01 -16.99 18.60
N VAL A 7 23.57 -18.09 19.23
CA VAL A 7 22.22 -18.64 19.01
C VAL A 7 21.16 -17.67 19.53
N SER A 8 21.35 -17.12 20.74
CA SER A 8 20.45 -16.11 21.32
C SER A 8 20.34 -14.84 20.45
N ARG A 9 21.45 -14.37 19.87
CA ARG A 9 21.45 -13.26 18.90
C ARG A 9 20.68 -13.59 17.61
N LYS A 10 20.82 -14.81 17.06
CA LYS A 10 20.07 -15.23 15.87
C LYS A 10 18.57 -15.35 16.12
N THR A 11 18.17 -15.85 17.29
CA THR A 11 16.75 -15.90 17.68
C THR A 11 16.18 -14.50 17.94
N ALA A 12 16.99 -13.57 18.49
CA ALA A 12 16.60 -12.18 18.67
C ALA A 12 16.50 -11.40 17.33
N SER A 13 17.40 -11.66 16.37
CA SER A 13 17.30 -11.05 15.04
C SER A 13 16.07 -11.54 14.26
N PHE A 14 15.75 -12.83 14.39
CA PHE A 14 14.55 -13.42 13.77
C PHE A 14 13.26 -12.86 14.39
N SER A 15 13.21 -12.69 15.71
CA SER A 15 12.05 -12.10 16.39
C SER A 15 11.87 -10.61 16.06
N LEU A 16 12.97 -9.85 15.90
CA LEU A 16 12.91 -8.46 15.44
C LEU A 16 12.42 -8.38 13.99
N GLN A 17 12.94 -9.24 13.09
CA GLN A 17 12.51 -9.28 11.69
C GLN A 17 11.01 -9.56 11.55
N HIS A 18 10.47 -10.51 12.34
CA HIS A 18 9.04 -10.79 12.36
C HIS A 18 8.23 -9.58 12.86
N LYS A 19 8.68 -8.92 13.93
CA LYS A 19 8.05 -7.68 14.41
C LYS A 19 8.07 -6.55 13.37
N PHE A 20 9.16 -6.41 12.61
CA PHE A 20 9.25 -5.45 11.51
C PHE A 20 8.25 -5.80 10.40
N GLN A 21 8.19 -7.06 9.99
CA GLN A 21 7.26 -7.53 8.97
C GLN A 21 5.80 -7.35 9.40
N ASP A 22 5.43 -7.70 10.64
CA ASP A 22 4.06 -7.51 11.13
C ASP A 22 3.67 -6.04 11.16
N LYS A 23 4.58 -5.15 11.56
CA LYS A 23 4.34 -3.69 11.59
C LYS A 23 4.23 -3.11 10.18
N GLU A 24 5.09 -3.54 9.26
CA GLU A 24 5.02 -3.16 7.84
C GLU A 24 3.75 -3.71 7.15
N ASN A 25 3.37 -4.95 7.44
CA ASN A 25 2.15 -5.58 6.91
C ASN A 25 0.89 -4.92 7.47
N GLY A 26 0.88 -4.57 8.76
CA GLY A 26 -0.22 -3.81 9.38
C GLY A 26 -0.38 -2.41 8.76
N ARG A 27 0.72 -1.77 8.34
CA ARG A 27 0.69 -0.48 7.64
C ARG A 27 0.21 -0.61 6.19
N THR A 28 0.75 -1.57 5.46
CA THR A 28 0.53 -1.70 4.01
C THR A 28 -0.74 -2.47 3.67
N GLY A 29 -1.25 -3.30 4.57
CA GLY A 29 -2.50 -4.06 4.40
C GLY A 29 -3.68 -3.19 3.98
N PRO A 30 -4.03 -2.12 4.73
CA PRO A 30 -5.12 -1.21 4.35
C PRO A 30 -4.93 -0.55 2.98
N VAL A 31 -3.69 -0.23 2.59
CA VAL A 31 -3.36 0.33 1.27
C VAL A 31 -3.68 -0.68 0.17
N TYR A 32 -3.17 -1.90 0.30
CA TYR A 32 -3.42 -2.97 -0.68
C TYR A 32 -4.89 -3.33 -0.78
N THR A 33 -5.60 -3.40 0.35
CA THR A 33 -7.04 -3.64 0.37
C THR A 33 -7.79 -2.53 -0.35
N SER A 34 -7.46 -1.26 -0.09
CA SER A 34 -8.12 -0.11 -0.74
C SER A 34 -7.91 -0.12 -2.26
N ILE A 35 -6.67 -0.37 -2.70
CA ILE A 35 -6.34 -0.50 -4.13
C ILE A 35 -7.11 -1.67 -4.74
N SER A 36 -7.13 -2.84 -4.08
CA SER A 36 -7.80 -4.04 -4.60
C SER A 36 -9.31 -3.84 -4.74
N VAL A 37 -9.96 -3.21 -3.77
CA VAL A 37 -11.39 -2.89 -3.83
C VAL A 37 -11.68 -1.88 -4.95
N ASN A 38 -10.84 -0.85 -5.10
CA ASN A 38 -10.98 0.11 -6.19
C ASN A 38 -10.82 -0.56 -7.56
N GLU A 39 -9.85 -1.45 -7.71
CA GLU A 39 -9.63 -2.21 -8.95
C GLU A 39 -10.80 -3.14 -9.27
N LEU A 40 -11.38 -3.79 -8.26
CA LEU A 40 -12.57 -4.62 -8.42
C LEU A 40 -13.77 -3.79 -8.90
N LEU A 41 -14.06 -2.66 -8.23
CA LEU A 41 -15.16 -1.76 -8.61
C LEU A 41 -14.96 -1.19 -10.02
N SER A 42 -13.75 -0.72 -10.32
CA SER A 42 -13.42 -0.19 -11.65
C SER A 42 -13.59 -1.26 -12.73
N SER A 43 -13.18 -2.50 -12.46
CA SER A 43 -13.34 -3.63 -13.39
C SER A 43 -14.81 -3.96 -13.67
N ILE A 44 -15.66 -3.92 -12.63
CA ILE A 44 -17.11 -4.12 -12.78
C ILE A 44 -17.70 -3.02 -13.67
N VAL A 45 -17.38 -1.75 -13.38
CA VAL A 45 -17.88 -0.60 -14.15
C VAL A 45 -17.42 -0.66 -15.61
N THR A 46 -16.12 -0.93 -15.85
CA THR A 46 -15.56 -1.09 -17.19
C THR A 46 -16.27 -2.20 -17.97
N SER A 47 -16.54 -3.34 -17.33
CA SER A 47 -17.24 -4.47 -17.95
C SER A 47 -18.66 -4.08 -18.39
N VAL A 48 -19.39 -3.35 -17.53
CA VAL A 48 -20.74 -2.84 -17.85
C VAL A 48 -20.69 -1.88 -19.04
N ILE A 49 -19.72 -0.96 -19.06
CA ILE A 49 -19.58 0.01 -20.16
C ILE A 49 -19.27 -0.69 -21.48
N TYR A 50 -18.38 -1.70 -21.49
CA TYR A 50 -18.14 -2.50 -22.68
C TYR A 50 -19.42 -3.21 -23.18
N GLY A 51 -20.25 -3.73 -22.28
CA GLY A 51 -21.56 -4.27 -22.62
C GLY A 51 -22.47 -3.22 -23.28
N CYS A 52 -22.52 -2.01 -22.72
CA CYS A 52 -23.27 -0.88 -23.28
C CYS A 52 -22.75 -0.44 -24.66
N ILE A 53 -21.42 -0.44 -24.87
CA ILE A 53 -20.81 -0.15 -26.18
C ILE A 53 -21.24 -1.21 -27.20
N GLY A 54 -21.21 -2.49 -26.82
CA GLY A 54 -21.67 -3.58 -27.67
C GLY A 54 -23.13 -3.42 -28.08
N ALA A 55 -24.01 -3.02 -27.16
CA ALA A 55 -25.41 -2.73 -27.44
C ALA A 55 -25.58 -1.49 -28.35
N ALA A 56 -24.85 -0.41 -28.09
CA ALA A 56 -24.90 0.81 -28.89
C ALA A 56 -24.40 0.58 -30.33
N ARG A 57 -23.35 -0.24 -30.50
CA ARG A 57 -22.85 -0.65 -31.82
C ARG A 57 -23.89 -1.44 -32.61
N LYS A 58 -24.62 -2.35 -31.98
CA LYS A 58 -25.73 -3.08 -32.65
C LYS A 58 -26.84 -2.14 -33.12
N GLY A 59 -27.08 -1.06 -32.38
CA GLY A 59 -28.04 -0.01 -32.74
C GLY A 59 -27.50 1.05 -33.70
N ASN A 60 -26.25 0.94 -34.17
CA ASN A 60 -25.55 1.97 -34.96
C ASN A 60 -25.54 3.37 -34.31
N ASP A 61 -25.61 3.45 -32.98
CA ASP A 61 -25.60 4.70 -32.22
C ASP A 61 -24.15 5.17 -31.97
N ILE A 62 -23.55 5.76 -33.00
CA ILE A 62 -22.16 6.23 -32.99
C ILE A 62 -21.90 7.28 -31.90
N PRO A 63 -22.74 8.30 -31.69
CA PRO A 63 -22.53 9.28 -30.63
C PRO A 63 -22.41 8.63 -29.25
N ARG A 64 -23.31 7.68 -28.95
CA ARG A 64 -23.29 6.97 -27.66
C ARG A 64 -22.03 6.11 -27.50
N VAL A 65 -21.55 5.46 -28.56
CA VAL A 65 -20.28 4.70 -28.53
C VAL A 65 -19.11 5.63 -28.18
N THR A 66 -19.05 6.83 -28.78
CA THR A 66 -17.99 7.80 -28.49
C THR A 66 -18.04 8.28 -27.04
N THR A 67 -19.23 8.63 -26.54
CA THR A 67 -19.39 9.06 -25.13
C THR A 67 -18.97 7.96 -24.15
N LEU A 68 -19.36 6.71 -24.41
CA LEU A 68 -18.98 5.57 -23.56
C LEU A 68 -17.49 5.28 -23.62
N SER A 69 -16.85 5.46 -24.78
CA SER A 69 -15.40 5.29 -24.93
C SER A 69 -14.63 6.35 -24.13
N ASN A 70 -15.03 7.63 -24.22
CA ASN A 70 -14.44 8.69 -23.40
C ASN A 70 -14.64 8.44 -21.89
N THR A 71 -15.73 7.77 -21.52
CA THR A 71 -15.99 7.39 -20.12
C THR A 71 -14.99 6.33 -19.64
N LEU A 72 -14.56 5.41 -20.50
CA LEU A 72 -13.51 4.44 -20.17
C LEU A 72 -12.16 5.13 -19.89
N ASP A 73 -11.77 6.10 -20.74
CA ASP A 73 -10.54 6.87 -20.53
C ASP A 73 -10.55 7.64 -19.19
N LEU A 74 -11.72 8.15 -18.80
CA LEU A 74 -11.91 8.81 -17.52
C LEU A 74 -11.76 7.84 -16.34
N ILE A 75 -12.30 6.62 -16.45
CA ILE A 75 -12.16 5.57 -15.42
C ILE A 75 -10.69 5.18 -15.27
N ASP A 76 -9.97 4.99 -16.36
CA ASP A 76 -8.55 4.67 -16.30
C ASP A 76 -7.73 5.79 -15.66
N SER A 77 -8.01 7.05 -16.03
CA SER A 77 -7.40 8.21 -15.39
C SER A 77 -7.68 8.28 -13.89
N TYR A 78 -8.93 7.98 -13.49
CA TYR A 78 -9.33 7.92 -12.08
C TYR A 78 -8.56 6.83 -11.31
N ARG A 79 -8.38 5.63 -11.89
CA ARG A 79 -7.64 4.53 -11.26
C ARG A 79 -6.20 4.93 -10.92
N TYR A 80 -5.51 5.55 -11.88
CA TYR A 80 -4.14 6.05 -11.65
C TYR A 80 -4.12 7.11 -10.55
N LEU A 81 -5.05 8.06 -10.57
CA LEU A 81 -5.13 9.11 -9.55
C LEU A 81 -5.39 8.52 -8.16
N PHE A 82 -6.29 7.55 -8.05
CA PHE A 82 -6.64 6.91 -6.78
C PHE A 82 -5.44 6.20 -6.15
N ILE A 83 -4.70 5.40 -6.94
CA ILE A 83 -3.50 4.70 -6.46
C ILE A 83 -2.47 5.70 -5.92
N ASN A 84 -2.20 6.77 -6.67
CA ASN A 84 -1.26 7.81 -6.26
C ASN A 84 -1.72 8.49 -4.95
N LEU A 85 -3.00 8.81 -4.84
CA LEU A 85 -3.57 9.44 -3.65
C LEU A 85 -3.44 8.54 -2.41
N VAL A 86 -3.78 7.26 -2.51
CA VAL A 86 -3.70 6.32 -1.39
C VAL A 86 -2.25 6.17 -0.91
N ILE A 87 -1.29 6.05 -1.83
CA ILE A 87 0.14 5.96 -1.49
C ILE A 87 0.61 7.24 -0.81
N LEU A 88 0.21 8.41 -1.33
CA LEU A 88 0.58 9.71 -0.77
C LEU A 88 0.01 9.90 0.64
N VAL A 89 -1.27 9.59 0.85
CA VAL A 89 -1.92 9.66 2.16
C VAL A 89 -1.26 8.72 3.15
N ASN A 90 -0.98 7.47 2.74
CA ASN A 90 -0.27 6.52 3.60
C ASN A 90 1.12 7.02 3.98
N SER A 91 1.86 7.60 3.02
CA SER A 91 3.19 8.17 3.25
C SER A 91 3.13 9.37 4.20
N PHE A 92 2.14 10.24 4.04
CA PHE A 92 1.93 11.41 4.90
C PHE A 92 1.59 10.99 6.34
N LEU A 93 0.65 10.04 6.51
CA LEU A 93 0.28 9.52 7.82
C LEU A 93 1.46 8.83 8.50
N TRP A 94 2.27 8.09 7.73
CA TRP A 94 3.47 7.45 8.24
C TRP A 94 4.48 8.48 8.78
N ILE A 95 4.84 9.49 7.98
CA ILE A 95 5.75 10.56 8.39
C ILE A 95 5.24 11.24 9.66
N ARG A 96 3.93 11.47 9.76
CA ARG A 96 3.31 12.08 10.95
C ARG A 96 3.34 11.18 12.19
N SER A 97 3.21 9.87 12.02
CA SER A 97 3.20 8.89 13.12
C SER A 97 4.60 8.61 13.69
N GLN A 98 5.66 8.89 12.93
CA GLN A 98 7.02 8.71 13.40
C GLN A 98 7.33 9.74 14.49
N LYS A 99 7.31 9.32 15.77
CA LYS A 99 7.96 10.07 16.84
C LYS A 99 9.43 10.21 16.44
N ARG A 100 9.93 11.44 16.34
CA ARG A 100 11.36 11.71 16.06
C ARG A 100 12.19 11.19 17.22
N VAL A 101 12.58 9.92 17.18
CA VAL A 101 13.54 9.37 18.14
C VAL A 101 14.91 9.83 17.67
N PHE A 102 15.47 10.81 18.37
CA PHE A 102 16.87 11.17 18.22
C PHE A 102 17.70 10.04 18.84
N ILE A 103 18.24 9.18 17.99
CA ILE A 103 19.14 8.11 18.41
C ILE A 103 20.52 8.75 18.63
N ASN A 104 20.96 8.80 19.89
CA ASN A 104 22.24 9.39 20.24
C ASN A 104 23.35 8.35 20.01
N ARG A 105 24.32 8.66 19.14
CA ARG A 105 25.34 7.70 18.62
C ARG A 105 26.47 7.37 19.61
N ALA A 106 26.23 7.44 20.92
CA ALA A 106 27.32 7.39 21.90
C ALA A 106 27.87 5.97 22.15
N ASN A 107 27.04 4.91 22.11
CA ASN A 107 27.49 3.52 22.31
C ASN A 107 26.63 2.50 21.55
N GLY A 108 27.27 1.43 21.03
CA GLY A 108 26.61 0.41 20.22
C GLY A 108 25.47 -0.34 20.92
N ASP A 109 25.60 -0.60 22.23
CA ASP A 109 24.55 -1.27 23.01
C ASP A 109 23.39 -0.32 23.35
N GLU A 110 23.67 0.97 23.60
CA GLU A 110 22.65 2.01 23.76
C GLU A 110 21.87 2.27 22.46
N TYR A 111 22.53 2.14 21.31
CA TYR A 111 21.90 2.23 19.99
C TYR A 111 20.84 1.14 19.79
N PHE A 112 21.15 -0.11 20.15
CA PHE A 112 20.18 -1.21 20.05
C PHE A 112 19.06 -1.10 21.09
N GLN A 113 19.34 -0.62 22.30
CA GLN A 113 18.28 -0.34 23.30
C GLN A 113 17.38 0.83 22.90
N GLN A 114 17.93 1.89 22.30
CA GLN A 114 17.15 3.02 21.77
C GLN A 114 16.31 2.59 20.56
N LEU A 115 16.81 1.69 19.72
CA LEU A 115 16.01 1.03 18.68
C LEU A 115 14.97 0.06 19.25
N GLU A 116 15.20 -0.57 20.40
CA GLU A 116 14.18 -1.44 20.99
C GLU A 116 13.03 -0.60 21.59
N THR A 117 13.36 0.48 22.32
CA THR A 117 12.39 1.39 22.96
C THR A 117 11.66 2.31 21.99
N ALA A 118 12.27 2.68 20.85
CA ALA A 118 11.60 3.45 19.81
C ALA A 118 10.54 2.63 19.05
N TRP A 119 10.59 1.30 19.16
CA TRP A 119 9.76 0.40 18.38
C TRP A 119 8.72 -0.37 19.19
N THR A 120 8.80 -0.38 20.52
CA THR A 120 7.69 -0.62 21.48
C THR A 120 6.75 0.58 21.55
#